data_AF-D9J095-F1
#
_entry.id   AF-D9J095-F1
#
_cell.length_a   1.000
_cell.length_b   1.000
_cell.length_c   1.000
_cell.angle_alpha   90.00
_cell.angle_beta   90.00
_cell.angle_gamma   90.00
#
_symmetry.space_group_name_H-M   'P 1'
#
loop_
_entity.id
_entity.type
_entity.pdbx_description
1 polymer ?
#
loop_
_entity_poly.entity_id
_entity_poly.type
_entity_poly.pdbx_seq_one_letter_code
_entity_poly.pdbx_strand_id
1 'polypeptide(L)'
;MASLPLRLVLLVSMATLIRSSSWLNFTGNSETIRELIQPLKLTCTFQISKNDSENDSQVLFMSIYHETKRVIASISKYQPVATSLYPSVTKVQGQIYHSNESKDSYLQVTWTHPKLSESGEYFCLAHAWNSTSQNSVFDADITVNVIKSSTDDLAVALSYIQDRLDKDGVDSIQISRASPTLPESCRDVISSEDRVVVTLASGLKVMCDTKTDGGGWIIFQRRINGYVDFYRGWKEYRDGFGDYDIGEFYLGNENIFKLTSSKKYDLRIDLEFNNTKYFAFYTRFEILGEQDYYKLQIGGYSGNAGDALTNIHNDKFFSTYDKDNDLGTSGSCTVTHKGAWWYRDCYDSNLNGKWGSDRINWSKLTGITKSVTFTEMKIREIELN
;
A
#
# COMPACT_ATOMS: atom_id res chain seq x y z
N MET A 1 49.28 58.19 -7.81
CA MET A 1 48.62 57.18 -6.93
C MET A 1 47.29 56.84 -7.59
N ALA A 2 46.95 55.63 -8.01
CA ALA A 2 47.58 54.32 -7.86
C ALA A 2 47.10 53.38 -9.00
N SER A 3 48.01 52.47 -9.39
CA SER A 3 47.85 51.09 -9.90
C SER A 3 46.59 50.61 -10.65
N LEU A 4 46.85 50.06 -11.85
CA LEU A 4 46.16 48.97 -12.55
C LEU A 4 45.96 47.70 -11.67
N PRO A 5 45.03 46.77 -12.01
CA PRO A 5 45.31 45.70 -13.00
C PRO A 5 44.12 45.40 -13.94
N LEU A 6 44.32 45.37 -15.26
CA LEU A 6 44.63 44.18 -16.08
C LEU A 6 43.85 42.92 -15.65
N ARG A 7 42.65 42.71 -16.21
CA ARG A 7 42.00 41.39 -16.22
C ARG A 7 42.41 40.63 -17.47
N LEU A 8 43.17 39.58 -17.22
CA LEU A 8 43.62 38.55 -18.16
C LEU A 8 42.40 37.85 -18.78
N VAL A 9 42.23 37.97 -20.09
CA VAL A 9 41.29 37.14 -20.86
C VAL A 9 41.98 35.79 -21.08
N LEU A 10 41.61 34.79 -20.29
CA LEU A 10 42.00 33.40 -20.53
C LEU A 10 41.06 32.79 -21.57
N LEU A 11 41.45 32.89 -22.83
CA LEU A 11 41.06 31.97 -23.89
C LEU A 11 41.70 30.61 -23.58
N VAL A 12 41.00 29.74 -22.87
CA VAL A 12 41.39 28.33 -22.82
C VAL A 12 40.85 27.67 -24.08
N SER A 13 41.75 27.55 -25.05
CA SER A 13 41.73 26.59 -26.15
C SER A 13 41.15 25.26 -25.68
N MET A 14 40.04 24.82 -26.28
CA MET A 14 39.60 23.42 -26.27
C MET A 14 40.65 22.59 -27.03
N ALA A 15 41.71 22.20 -26.33
CA ALA A 15 42.48 21.04 -26.72
C ALA A 15 41.61 19.82 -26.38
N THR A 16 41.09 19.13 -27.40
CA THR A 16 40.60 17.77 -27.30
C THR A 16 41.71 16.91 -26.69
N LEU A 17 41.62 16.67 -25.37
CA LEU A 17 42.37 15.63 -24.69
C LEU A 17 41.89 14.29 -25.28
N ILE A 18 42.69 13.74 -26.19
CA ILE A 18 42.55 12.35 -26.61
C ILE A 18 42.84 11.52 -25.35
N ARG A 19 41.79 11.05 -24.67
CA ARG A 19 41.89 10.16 -23.50
C ARG A 19 42.44 8.82 -23.98
N SER A 20 43.63 8.45 -23.51
CA SER A 20 44.41 7.30 -24.01
C SER A 20 44.24 6.01 -23.19
N SER A 21 43.43 5.99 -22.13
CA SER A 21 43.21 4.83 -21.25
C SER A 21 41.77 4.34 -21.32
N SER A 22 41.52 3.04 -21.10
CA SER A 22 40.15 2.51 -20.96
C SER A 22 39.41 3.16 -19.78
N TRP A 23 38.08 3.33 -19.86
CA TRP A 23 37.29 3.94 -18.77
C TRP A 23 35.88 3.34 -18.65
N LEU A 24 35.30 3.52 -17.47
CA LEU A 24 33.92 3.18 -17.16
C LEU A 24 33.07 4.46 -17.18
N ASN A 25 31.89 4.39 -17.79
CA ASN A 25 30.90 5.46 -17.76
C ASN A 25 29.60 4.94 -17.14
N PHE A 26 29.05 5.68 -16.19
CA PHE A 26 27.79 5.34 -15.54
C PHE A 26 26.82 6.51 -15.63
N THR A 27 25.66 6.27 -16.25
CA THR A 27 24.71 7.34 -16.60
C THR A 27 23.29 6.95 -16.21
N GLY A 28 22.56 7.91 -15.66
CA GLY A 28 21.11 7.85 -15.49
C GLY A 28 20.39 8.65 -16.57
N ASN A 29 19.12 8.33 -16.84
CA ASN A 29 18.27 9.15 -17.71
C ASN A 29 17.85 10.48 -17.06
N SER A 30 17.92 10.59 -15.73
CA SER A 30 17.73 11.82 -14.97
C SER A 30 18.32 11.67 -13.57
N GLU A 31 18.80 12.78 -12.99
CA GLU A 31 19.22 12.84 -11.58
C GLU A 31 18.02 12.89 -10.62
N THR A 32 16.88 13.43 -11.10
CA THR A 32 15.63 13.52 -10.34
C THR A 32 14.51 12.78 -11.08
N ILE A 33 13.84 11.88 -10.39
CA ILE A 33 12.79 11.02 -10.96
C ILE A 33 11.50 11.23 -10.19
N ARG A 34 10.39 11.45 -10.93
CA ARG A 34 9.05 11.46 -10.35
C ARG A 34 8.56 10.03 -10.12
N GLU A 35 8.28 9.70 -8.86
CA GLU A 35 7.80 8.39 -8.43
C GLU A 35 6.60 7.91 -9.25
N LEU A 36 6.60 6.64 -9.66
CA LEU A 36 5.52 5.98 -10.45
C LEU A 36 5.21 6.58 -11.83
N ILE A 37 5.76 7.73 -12.19
CA ILE A 37 5.47 8.42 -13.46
C ILE A 37 6.63 8.26 -14.44
N GLN A 38 7.85 8.58 -14.00
CA GLN A 38 9.02 8.56 -14.87
C GLN A 38 9.80 7.27 -14.65
N PRO A 39 10.17 6.54 -15.72
CA PRO A 39 11.03 5.39 -15.58
C PRO A 39 12.44 5.82 -15.15
N LEU A 40 13.07 5.04 -14.29
CA LEU A 40 14.49 5.17 -13.97
C LEU A 40 15.27 4.18 -14.83
N LYS A 41 16.25 4.67 -15.58
CA LYS A 41 17.12 3.88 -16.44
C LYS A 41 18.57 4.21 -16.14
N LEU A 42 19.31 3.23 -15.66
CA LEU A 42 20.75 3.34 -15.41
C LEU A 42 21.52 2.49 -16.40
N THR A 43 22.54 3.07 -17.01
CA THR A 43 23.38 2.40 -18.00
C THR A 43 24.83 2.56 -17.62
N CYS A 44 25.49 1.42 -17.41
CA CYS A 44 26.91 1.33 -17.22
C CYS A 44 27.58 0.80 -18.49
N THR A 45 28.57 1.52 -18.99
CA THR A 45 29.25 1.24 -20.25
C THR A 45 30.76 1.28 -20.04
N PHE A 46 31.45 0.24 -20.51
CA PHE A 46 32.90 0.14 -20.48
C PHE A 46 33.49 0.35 -21.88
N GLN A 47 34.33 1.37 -22.00
CA GLN A 47 34.99 1.77 -23.25
C GLN A 47 36.47 1.38 -23.22
N ILE A 48 36.89 0.58 -24.20
CA ILE A 48 38.29 0.15 -24.37
C ILE A 48 39.03 1.20 -25.20
N SER A 49 40.19 1.67 -24.71
CA SER A 49 41.03 2.61 -25.45
C SER A 49 41.60 1.99 -26.73
N LYS A 50 41.63 2.78 -27.82
CA LYS A 50 42.23 2.37 -29.10
C LYS A 50 43.75 2.19 -29.04
N ASN A 51 44.44 2.74 -28.04
CA ASN A 51 45.88 2.48 -27.84
C ASN A 51 46.15 1.18 -27.07
N ASP A 52 45.13 0.61 -26.43
CA ASP A 52 45.20 -0.70 -25.77
C ASP A 52 44.76 -1.84 -26.71
N SER A 53 44.47 -1.54 -27.99
CA SER A 53 43.91 -2.51 -28.94
C SER A 53 44.90 -3.58 -29.42
N GLU A 54 46.20 -3.44 -29.10
CA GLU A 54 47.20 -4.47 -29.44
C GLU A 54 47.34 -5.57 -28.39
N ASN A 55 46.72 -5.47 -27.19
CA ASN A 55 46.73 -6.56 -26.22
C ASN A 55 45.46 -6.62 -25.33
N ASP A 56 44.68 -7.69 -25.51
CA ASP A 56 43.92 -8.47 -24.52
C ASP A 56 43.11 -7.79 -23.39
N SER A 57 42.76 -6.50 -23.52
CA SER A 57 41.89 -5.85 -22.55
C SER A 57 40.46 -6.39 -22.67
N GLN A 58 40.05 -7.24 -21.72
CA GLN A 58 38.76 -7.93 -21.76
C GLN A 58 38.01 -7.71 -20.45
N VAL A 59 36.75 -7.28 -20.56
CA VAL A 59 35.83 -7.20 -19.41
C VAL A 59 35.45 -8.62 -19.01
N LEU A 60 35.73 -8.98 -17.76
CA LEU A 60 35.36 -10.27 -17.20
C LEU A 60 33.98 -10.22 -16.55
N PHE A 61 33.69 -9.11 -15.88
CA PHE A 61 32.51 -8.95 -15.05
C PHE A 61 32.14 -7.48 -14.89
N MET A 62 30.85 -7.17 -14.91
CA MET A 62 30.30 -5.86 -14.54
C MET A 62 29.14 -6.03 -13.55
N SER A 63 28.97 -5.06 -12.65
CA SER A 63 27.84 -5.02 -11.72
C SER A 63 27.35 -3.59 -11.46
N ILE A 64 26.06 -3.48 -11.19
CA ILE A 64 25.43 -2.26 -10.66
C ILE A 64 24.93 -2.58 -9.24
N TYR A 65 25.22 -1.71 -8.27
CA TYR A 65 24.72 -1.85 -6.91
C TYR A 65 24.20 -0.53 -6.34
N HIS A 66 23.30 -0.65 -5.38
CA HIS A 66 22.77 0.44 -4.58
C HIS A 66 23.41 0.40 -3.19
N GLU A 67 23.65 1.55 -2.59
CA GLU A 67 24.22 1.67 -1.24
C GLU A 67 23.51 0.78 -0.18
N THR A 68 22.17 0.73 -0.20
CA THR A 68 21.38 -0.06 0.76
C THR A 68 20.94 -1.42 0.22
N LYS A 69 20.79 -1.57 -1.10
CA LYS A 69 20.26 -2.79 -1.73
C LYS A 69 21.35 -3.68 -2.32
N ARG A 70 22.64 -3.37 -2.12
CA ARG A 70 23.75 -4.19 -2.65
C ARG A 70 23.57 -4.42 -4.17
N VAL A 71 23.93 -5.59 -4.70
CA VAL A 71 23.97 -5.88 -6.15
C VAL A 71 22.56 -5.91 -6.76
N ILE A 72 22.30 -4.98 -7.67
CA ILE A 72 21.03 -4.86 -8.41
C ILE A 72 21.05 -5.75 -9.66
N ALA A 73 22.17 -5.74 -10.38
CA ALA A 73 22.38 -6.52 -11.59
C ALA A 73 23.87 -6.81 -11.80
N SER A 74 24.17 -7.91 -12.46
CA SER A 74 25.52 -8.24 -12.89
C SER A 74 25.53 -8.98 -14.23
N ILE A 75 26.69 -8.97 -14.88
CA ILE A 75 26.95 -9.73 -16.11
C ILE A 75 28.40 -10.23 -16.09
N SER A 76 28.64 -11.43 -16.63
CA SER A 76 29.99 -12.01 -16.75
C SER A 76 30.23 -12.57 -18.15
N LYS A 77 31.49 -12.65 -18.54
CA LYS A 77 31.88 -13.20 -19.86
C LYS A 77 31.43 -14.66 -20.06
N TYR A 78 31.40 -15.44 -18.98
CA TYR A 78 31.14 -16.89 -19.03
C TYR A 78 29.67 -17.25 -18.80
N GLN A 79 28.83 -16.30 -18.37
CA GLN A 79 27.40 -16.50 -18.14
C GLN A 79 26.62 -15.23 -18.52
N PRO A 80 25.73 -15.28 -19.54
CA PRO A 80 24.95 -14.12 -19.98
C PRO A 80 23.74 -13.78 -19.07
N VAL A 81 23.74 -14.21 -17.80
CA VAL A 81 22.55 -14.06 -16.95
C VAL A 81 22.55 -12.68 -16.27
N ALA A 82 21.72 -11.78 -16.79
CA ALA A 82 21.41 -10.50 -16.16
C ALA A 82 20.35 -10.70 -15.06
N THR A 83 20.75 -11.28 -13.92
CA THR A 83 19.86 -11.53 -12.78
C THR A 83 19.65 -10.26 -11.97
N SER A 84 18.39 -9.90 -11.73
CA SER A 84 18.02 -9.05 -10.60
C SER A 84 17.35 -9.90 -9.52
N LEU A 85 17.82 -9.79 -8.27
CA LEU A 85 17.15 -10.36 -7.11
C LEU A 85 16.02 -9.45 -6.60
N TYR A 86 15.76 -8.33 -7.28
CA TYR A 86 14.82 -7.30 -6.83
C TYR A 86 13.56 -7.28 -7.70
N PRO A 87 12.38 -7.56 -7.13
CA PRO A 87 11.10 -7.55 -7.86
C PRO A 87 10.75 -6.20 -8.49
N SER A 88 11.33 -5.11 -7.99
CA SER A 88 11.11 -3.75 -8.47
C SER A 88 11.77 -3.45 -9.82
N VAL A 89 12.83 -4.19 -10.18
CA VAL A 89 13.53 -3.98 -11.45
C VAL A 89 12.72 -4.62 -12.57
N THR A 90 12.25 -3.81 -13.49
CA THR A 90 11.33 -4.26 -14.54
C THR A 90 12.04 -4.84 -15.76
N LYS A 91 13.31 -4.46 -15.97
CA LYS A 91 14.09 -4.94 -17.11
C LYS A 91 15.59 -4.81 -16.83
N VAL A 92 16.33 -5.87 -17.12
CA VAL A 92 17.80 -5.88 -17.11
C VAL A 92 18.30 -6.35 -18.47
N GLN A 93 19.29 -5.66 -19.03
CA GLN A 93 19.93 -6.01 -20.29
C GLN A 93 21.43 -5.73 -20.19
N GLY A 94 22.24 -6.53 -20.87
CA GLY A 94 23.67 -6.27 -20.94
C GLY A 94 24.34 -7.19 -21.95
N GLN A 95 25.51 -6.76 -22.41
CA GLN A 95 26.36 -7.55 -23.28
C GLN A 95 27.82 -7.18 -23.04
N ILE A 96 28.66 -8.20 -22.90
CA ILE A 96 30.10 -8.05 -22.91
C ILE A 96 30.58 -8.38 -24.32
N TYR A 97 31.25 -7.43 -24.95
CA TYR A 97 31.83 -7.58 -26.28
C TYR A 97 33.33 -7.89 -26.19
N HIS A 98 33.85 -8.60 -27.19
CA HIS A 98 35.28 -8.82 -27.33
C HIS A 98 36.00 -7.53 -27.76
N SER A 99 37.29 -7.40 -27.40
CA SER A 99 38.11 -6.21 -27.70
C SER A 99 38.28 -5.91 -29.19
N ASN A 100 38.07 -6.91 -30.05
CA ASN A 100 38.10 -6.76 -31.51
C ASN A 100 36.76 -6.27 -32.10
N GLU A 101 35.69 -6.28 -31.32
CA GLU A 101 34.41 -5.70 -31.69
C GLU A 101 34.46 -4.22 -31.32
N SER A 102 34.22 -3.33 -32.28
CA SER A 102 34.18 -1.87 -32.09
C SER A 102 32.94 -1.39 -31.31
N LYS A 103 32.50 -2.17 -30.31
CA LYS A 103 31.32 -1.96 -29.49
C LYS A 103 31.68 -2.00 -28.01
N ASP A 104 31.07 -1.11 -27.25
CA ASP A 104 31.31 -0.99 -25.82
C ASP A 104 30.50 -2.03 -25.04
N SER A 105 31.15 -2.67 -24.07
CA SER A 105 30.44 -3.59 -23.16
C SER A 105 29.52 -2.78 -22.25
N TYR A 106 28.31 -3.27 -21.99
CA TYR A 106 27.33 -2.52 -21.19
C TYR A 106 26.46 -3.41 -20.31
N LEU A 107 25.96 -2.81 -19.23
CA LEU A 107 24.94 -3.33 -18.33
C LEU A 107 23.92 -2.23 -18.05
N GLN A 108 22.64 -2.55 -18.17
CA GLN A 108 21.54 -1.61 -18.06
C GLN A 108 20.41 -2.17 -17.22
N VAL A 109 19.89 -1.34 -16.32
CA VAL A 109 18.74 -1.64 -15.46
C VAL A 109 17.66 -0.59 -15.66
N THR A 110 16.40 -1.02 -15.70
CA THR A 110 15.24 -0.13 -15.87
C THR A 110 14.15 -0.48 -14.86
N TRP A 111 13.66 0.54 -14.16
CA TRP A 111 12.43 0.52 -13.37
C TRP A 111 11.36 1.29 -14.13
N THR A 112 10.23 0.65 -14.46
CA THR A 112 9.11 1.37 -15.06
C THR A 112 8.40 2.28 -14.06
N HIS A 113 8.32 1.85 -12.79
CA HIS A 113 7.62 2.56 -11.72
C HIS A 113 8.52 2.63 -10.46
N PRO A 114 9.59 3.46 -10.48
CA PRO A 114 10.45 3.62 -9.32
C PRO A 114 9.68 4.24 -8.15
N LYS A 115 9.94 3.76 -6.93
CA LYS A 115 9.41 4.23 -5.65
C LYS A 115 10.42 5.10 -4.92
N LEU A 116 9.99 5.82 -3.88
CA LEU A 116 10.89 6.63 -3.05
C LEU A 116 12.06 5.84 -2.44
N SER A 117 11.86 4.55 -2.17
CA SER A 117 12.91 3.68 -1.62
C SER A 117 13.99 3.30 -2.63
N GLU A 118 13.86 3.70 -3.90
CA GLU A 118 14.90 3.62 -4.93
C GLU A 118 15.76 4.90 -5.03
N SER A 119 15.54 5.90 -4.18
CA SER A 119 16.50 7.01 -4.03
C SER A 119 17.79 6.53 -3.35
N GLY A 120 18.92 7.10 -3.77
CA GLY A 120 20.21 6.86 -3.15
C GLY A 120 21.38 6.90 -4.12
N GLU A 121 22.55 6.51 -3.61
CA GLU A 121 23.76 6.33 -4.40
C GLU A 121 23.79 4.98 -5.10
N TYR A 122 24.06 5.04 -6.40
CA TYR A 122 24.26 3.89 -7.27
C TYR A 122 25.69 3.86 -7.75
N PHE A 123 26.21 2.66 -7.89
CA PHE A 123 27.57 2.43 -8.29
C PHE A 123 27.61 1.39 -9.42
N CYS A 124 28.51 1.59 -10.36
CA CYS A 124 28.90 0.58 -11.31
C CYS A 124 30.35 0.16 -11.09
N LEU A 125 30.59 -1.14 -11.14
CA LEU A 125 31.93 -1.74 -11.14
C LEU A 125 32.15 -2.55 -12.41
N ALA A 126 33.36 -2.48 -12.95
CA ALA A 126 33.83 -3.37 -14.01
C ALA A 126 35.20 -3.94 -13.65
N HIS A 127 35.32 -5.26 -13.78
CA HIS A 127 36.59 -5.98 -13.71
C HIS A 127 37.07 -6.26 -15.12
N ALA A 128 38.22 -5.70 -15.49
CA ALA A 128 38.81 -5.89 -16.80
C ALA A 128 40.32 -6.16 -16.68
N TRP A 129 40.84 -6.95 -17.62
CA TRP A 129 42.28 -6.99 -17.83
C TRP A 129 42.73 -5.74 -18.58
N ASN A 130 43.89 -5.21 -18.20
CA ASN A 130 44.59 -4.18 -18.98
C ASN A 130 45.59 -4.84 -19.94
N SER A 131 46.26 -4.03 -20.77
CA SER A 131 47.26 -4.46 -21.75
C SER A 131 48.47 -5.21 -21.16
N THR A 132 48.65 -5.23 -19.83
CA THR A 132 49.68 -6.01 -19.13
C THR A 132 49.13 -7.29 -18.46
N SER A 133 47.91 -7.74 -18.79
CA SER A 133 47.22 -8.88 -18.16
C SER A 133 46.99 -8.72 -16.64
N GLN A 134 47.04 -7.49 -16.14
CA GLN A 134 46.80 -7.19 -14.74
C GLN A 134 45.31 -6.90 -14.53
N ASN A 135 44.73 -7.54 -13.52
CA ASN A 135 43.33 -7.33 -13.18
C ASN A 135 43.14 -5.91 -12.63
N SER A 136 42.37 -5.10 -13.34
CA SER A 136 42.05 -3.72 -12.97
C SER A 136 40.56 -3.62 -12.65
N VAL A 137 40.25 -2.92 -11.56
CA VAL A 137 38.88 -2.61 -11.16
C VAL A 137 38.60 -1.16 -11.51
N PHE A 138 37.51 -0.93 -12.23
CA PHE A 138 37.02 0.39 -12.59
C PHE A 138 35.68 0.60 -11.88
N ASP A 139 35.49 1.80 -11.36
CA ASP A 139 34.28 2.21 -10.65
C ASP A 139 33.77 3.57 -11.15
N ALA A 140 32.46 3.77 -11.05
CA ALA A 140 31.78 5.03 -11.31
C ALA A 140 30.47 5.07 -10.53
N ASP A 141 30.07 6.23 -10.04
CA ASP A 141 28.88 6.42 -9.22
C ASP A 141 27.97 7.52 -9.76
N ILE A 142 26.70 7.46 -9.36
CA ILE A 142 25.69 8.51 -9.56
C ILE A 142 24.75 8.55 -8.36
N THR A 143 24.16 9.72 -8.11
CA THR A 143 23.07 9.87 -7.14
C THR A 143 21.74 10.00 -7.88
N VAL A 144 20.73 9.24 -7.44
CA VAL A 144 19.36 9.35 -7.96
C VAL A 144 18.44 9.79 -6.85
N ASN A 145 17.68 10.86 -7.11
CA ASN A 145 16.65 11.34 -6.20
C ASN A 145 15.25 11.06 -6.77
N VAL A 146 14.60 10.02 -6.26
CA VAL A 146 13.18 9.75 -6.51
C VAL A 146 12.35 10.59 -5.54
N ILE A 147 11.50 11.45 -6.09
CA ILE A 147 10.65 12.36 -5.32
C ILE A 147 9.18 12.07 -5.59
N LYS A 148 8.34 12.37 -4.59
CA LYS A 148 6.89 12.23 -4.72
C LYS A 148 6.40 13.04 -5.91
N SER A 149 5.49 12.45 -6.67
CA SER A 149 4.82 13.11 -7.77
C SER A 149 3.86 14.18 -7.24
N SER A 150 3.91 15.37 -7.83
CA SER A 150 2.96 16.44 -7.55
C SER A 150 1.69 16.28 -8.39
N THR A 151 0.66 17.06 -8.07
CA THR A 151 -0.55 17.13 -8.90
C THR A 151 -0.27 17.61 -10.32
N ASP A 152 0.74 18.45 -10.51
CA ASP A 152 1.12 18.96 -11.82
C ASP A 152 1.86 17.90 -12.65
N ASP A 153 2.69 17.07 -12.01
CA ASP A 153 3.34 15.92 -12.67
C ASP A 153 2.29 14.88 -13.14
N LEU A 154 1.22 14.68 -12.37
CA LEU A 154 0.09 13.83 -12.76
C LEU A 154 -0.67 14.41 -13.96
N ALA A 155 -0.86 15.73 -14.02
CA ALA A 155 -1.49 16.37 -15.17
C ALA A 155 -0.69 16.16 -16.47
N VAL A 156 0.65 16.16 -16.38
CA VAL A 156 1.54 15.85 -17.52
C VAL A 156 1.48 14.38 -17.91
N ALA A 157 1.42 13.45 -16.95
CA ALA A 157 1.25 12.03 -17.24
C ALA A 157 -0.10 11.76 -17.92
N LEU A 158 -1.16 12.41 -17.44
CA LEU A 158 -2.50 12.33 -18.01
C LEU A 158 -2.57 12.96 -19.40
N SER A 159 -1.86 14.06 -19.68
CA SER A 159 -1.83 14.64 -21.03
C SER A 159 -1.13 13.72 -22.04
N TYR A 160 -0.09 12.99 -21.62
CA TYR A 160 0.54 11.99 -22.47
C TYR A 160 -0.37 10.78 -22.76
N ILE A 161 -1.16 10.36 -21.78
CA ILE A 161 -2.18 9.32 -21.95
C ILE A 161 -3.28 9.83 -22.89
N GLN A 162 -3.74 11.08 -22.72
CA GLN A 162 -4.73 11.70 -23.60
C GLN A 162 -4.22 11.76 -25.05
N ASP A 163 -2.99 12.21 -25.30
CA ASP A 163 -2.39 12.25 -26.65
C ASP A 163 -2.28 10.86 -27.30
N ARG A 164 -2.05 9.81 -26.50
CA ARG A 164 -2.09 8.42 -27.00
C ARG A 164 -3.49 7.96 -27.34
N LEU A 165 -4.48 8.30 -26.52
CA LEU A 165 -5.88 7.93 -26.73
C LEU A 165 -6.51 8.69 -27.91
N ASP A 166 -6.10 9.94 -28.11
CA ASP A 166 -6.48 10.75 -29.28
C ASP A 166 -5.95 10.11 -30.58
N LYS A 167 -4.77 9.48 -30.55
CA LYS A 167 -4.21 8.71 -31.68
C LYS A 167 -4.95 7.39 -31.93
N ASP A 168 -5.56 6.82 -30.90
CA ASP A 168 -6.33 5.58 -30.96
C ASP A 168 -7.84 5.81 -31.25
N GLY A 169 -8.26 7.06 -31.49
CA GLY A 169 -9.63 7.40 -31.89
C GLY A 169 -10.64 7.42 -30.73
N VAL A 170 -10.20 7.72 -29.50
CA VAL A 170 -11.07 7.92 -28.35
C VAL A 170 -11.46 9.40 -28.28
N ASP A 171 -12.71 9.71 -28.66
CA ASP A 171 -13.17 11.09 -28.96
C ASP A 171 -13.21 12.06 -27.76
N SER A 172 -13.18 11.60 -26.51
CA SER A 172 -12.90 12.46 -25.34
C SER A 172 -12.82 11.67 -24.04
N ILE A 173 -11.86 12.03 -23.17
CA ILE A 173 -11.99 11.81 -21.73
C ILE A 173 -12.22 13.18 -21.10
N GLN A 174 -13.39 13.35 -20.50
CA GLN A 174 -13.68 14.51 -19.66
C GLN A 174 -12.95 14.34 -18.32
N ILE A 175 -11.69 14.78 -18.24
CA ILE A 175 -10.96 14.84 -16.97
C ILE A 175 -11.24 16.21 -16.35
N SER A 176 -12.34 16.30 -15.59
CA SER A 176 -12.57 17.47 -14.74
C SER A 176 -11.59 17.43 -13.57
N ARG A 177 -10.89 18.54 -13.33
CA ARG A 177 -10.14 18.78 -12.09
C ARG A 177 -11.15 18.87 -10.94
N ALA A 178 -11.54 17.73 -10.38
CA ALA A 178 -12.26 17.73 -9.12
C ALA A 178 -11.28 18.28 -8.09
N SER A 179 -11.62 19.43 -7.47
CA SER A 179 -11.16 19.68 -6.10
C SER A 179 -11.36 18.39 -5.30
N PRO A 180 -10.47 18.00 -4.37
CA PRO A 180 -10.67 16.81 -3.57
C PRO A 180 -11.91 17.02 -2.71
N THR A 181 -13.06 16.72 -3.30
CA THR A 181 -14.33 16.60 -2.64
C THR A 181 -14.14 15.35 -1.81
N LEU A 182 -14.20 15.53 -0.49
CA LEU A 182 -14.17 14.38 0.39
C LEU A 182 -15.36 13.49 0.00
N PRO A 183 -15.16 12.17 -0.08
CA PRO A 183 -16.24 11.26 -0.43
C PRO A 183 -17.39 11.42 0.57
N GLU A 184 -18.63 11.48 0.09
CA GLU A 184 -19.81 11.52 0.96
C GLU A 184 -19.98 10.17 1.66
N SER A 185 -19.65 9.08 0.95
CA SER A 185 -19.68 7.73 1.47
C SER A 185 -18.54 6.85 0.95
N CYS A 186 -18.35 5.68 1.55
CA CYS A 186 -17.43 4.69 0.99
C CYS A 186 -17.80 4.21 -0.42
N ARG A 187 -19.04 4.46 -0.90
CA ARG A 187 -19.45 4.14 -2.29
C ARG A 187 -18.71 5.01 -3.32
N ASP A 188 -18.32 6.21 -2.94
CA ASP A 188 -17.59 7.16 -3.80
C ASP A 188 -16.08 6.89 -3.82
N VAL A 189 -15.60 5.96 -2.99
CA VAL A 189 -14.19 5.70 -2.80
C VAL A 189 -13.68 4.69 -3.82
N ILE A 190 -12.91 5.17 -4.78
CA ILE A 190 -12.23 4.35 -5.78
C ILE A 190 -10.78 4.12 -5.33
N SER A 191 -10.42 2.85 -5.06
CA SER A 191 -9.08 2.45 -4.66
C SER A 191 -8.67 1.12 -5.29
N SER A 192 -7.38 0.90 -5.51
CA SER A 192 -6.83 -0.42 -5.83
C SER A 192 -6.79 -1.34 -4.62
N GLU A 193 -6.68 -0.78 -3.41
CA GLU A 193 -6.58 -1.51 -2.15
C GLU A 193 -7.94 -2.01 -1.66
N ASP A 194 -7.97 -3.22 -1.07
CA ASP A 194 -9.17 -3.83 -0.49
C ASP A 194 -9.72 -3.02 0.69
N ARG A 195 -8.84 -2.40 1.46
CA ARG A 195 -9.15 -1.61 2.66
C ARG A 195 -8.41 -0.29 2.58
N VAL A 196 -9.14 0.82 2.60
CA VAL A 196 -8.56 2.16 2.54
C VAL A 196 -9.16 3.05 3.62
N VAL A 197 -8.32 3.84 4.28
CA VAL A 197 -8.77 4.80 5.28
C VAL A 197 -8.97 6.15 4.63
N VAL A 198 -10.16 6.73 4.79
CA VAL A 198 -10.53 8.03 4.23
C VAL A 198 -11.21 8.90 5.29
N THR A 199 -11.30 10.20 5.01
CA THR A 199 -12.16 11.12 5.77
C THR A 199 -13.35 11.46 4.89
N LEU A 200 -14.56 11.20 5.39
CA LEU A 200 -15.80 11.54 4.67
C LEU A 200 -16.06 13.05 4.70
N ALA A 201 -16.95 13.54 3.85
CA ALA A 201 -17.40 14.95 3.86
C ALA A 201 -17.97 15.41 5.22
N SER A 202 -18.52 14.47 6.00
CA SER A 202 -18.94 14.70 7.39
C SER A 202 -17.79 14.96 8.38
N GLY A 203 -16.54 14.81 7.95
CA GLY A 203 -15.34 14.86 8.80
C GLY A 203 -15.04 13.54 9.52
N LEU A 204 -15.88 12.51 9.37
CA LEU A 204 -15.67 11.21 10.01
C LEU A 204 -14.56 10.42 9.28
N LYS A 205 -13.52 10.02 10.01
CA LYS A 205 -12.46 9.13 9.51
C LYS A 205 -12.92 7.67 9.59
N VAL A 206 -12.97 6.98 8.45
CA VAL A 206 -13.48 5.60 8.33
C VAL A 206 -12.53 4.71 7.53
N MET A 207 -12.62 3.39 7.76
CA MET A 207 -12.02 2.40 6.85
C MET A 207 -13.10 1.87 5.89
N CYS A 208 -12.84 2.02 4.59
CA CYS A 208 -13.70 1.55 3.52
C CYS A 208 -13.25 0.19 2.98
N ASP A 209 -14.19 -0.73 2.79
CA ASP A 209 -14.02 -1.90 1.92
C ASP A 209 -14.45 -1.55 0.50
N THR A 210 -13.50 -1.56 -0.44
CA THR A 210 -13.73 -1.14 -1.84
C THR A 210 -14.00 -2.30 -2.79
N LYS A 211 -13.97 -3.55 -2.31
CA LYS A 211 -14.00 -4.75 -3.18
C LYS A 211 -15.12 -5.73 -2.85
N THR A 212 -15.38 -5.97 -1.58
CA THR A 212 -16.32 -7.03 -1.19
C THR A 212 -17.74 -6.65 -1.61
N ASP A 213 -18.41 -7.56 -2.32
CA ASP A 213 -19.80 -7.37 -2.76
C ASP A 213 -20.01 -6.05 -3.53
N GLY A 214 -19.04 -5.67 -4.39
CA GLY A 214 -19.08 -4.40 -5.13
C GLY A 214 -18.56 -3.19 -4.35
N GLY A 215 -18.05 -3.38 -3.13
CA GLY A 215 -17.46 -2.33 -2.32
C GLY A 215 -18.50 -1.38 -1.71
N GLY A 216 -18.04 -0.21 -1.29
CA GLY A 216 -18.88 0.83 -0.73
C GLY A 216 -19.17 0.68 0.77
N TRP A 217 -18.46 -0.20 1.48
CA TRP A 217 -18.77 -0.48 2.89
C TRP A 217 -17.92 0.34 3.84
N ILE A 218 -18.55 0.88 4.88
CA ILE A 218 -17.89 1.44 6.06
C ILE A 218 -17.69 0.32 7.07
N ILE A 219 -16.45 -0.01 7.39
CA ILE A 219 -16.13 -0.97 8.44
C ILE A 219 -16.17 -0.26 9.78
N PHE A 220 -16.97 -0.78 10.71
CA PHE A 220 -17.10 -0.21 12.04
C PHE A 220 -16.54 -1.09 13.15
N GLN A 221 -16.28 -2.36 12.87
CA GLN A 221 -15.60 -3.27 13.79
C GLN A 221 -14.67 -4.18 12.98
N ARG A 222 -13.45 -4.36 13.45
CA ARG A 222 -12.49 -5.27 12.84
C ARG A 222 -11.61 -5.96 13.88
N ARG A 223 -11.52 -7.29 13.81
CA ARG A 223 -10.70 -8.15 14.68
C ARG A 223 -9.89 -9.12 13.81
N ILE A 224 -8.56 -9.05 13.92
CA ILE A 224 -7.63 -9.78 13.04
C ILE A 224 -6.38 -10.33 13.75
N ASN A 225 -5.98 -9.78 14.89
CA ASN A 225 -4.67 -10.10 15.49
C ASN A 225 -4.64 -10.03 17.04
N GLY A 226 -5.63 -9.42 17.68
CA GLY A 226 -5.72 -9.30 19.14
C GLY A 226 -4.82 -8.23 19.76
N TYR A 227 -4.31 -7.28 18.98
CA TYR A 227 -3.52 -6.17 19.52
C TYR A 227 -4.36 -5.13 20.26
N VAL A 228 -5.68 -5.12 20.05
CA VAL A 228 -6.58 -4.22 20.76
C VAL A 228 -7.45 -5.00 21.73
N ASP A 229 -7.46 -4.57 22.99
CA ASP A 229 -8.41 -5.08 23.97
C ASP A 229 -9.81 -4.52 23.70
N PHE A 230 -10.81 -5.39 23.61
CA PHE A 230 -12.22 -5.06 23.39
C PHE A 230 -13.05 -5.15 24.69
N TYR A 231 -12.45 -5.57 25.81
CA TYR A 231 -13.09 -5.52 27.13
C TYR A 231 -13.03 -4.10 27.71
N ARG A 232 -13.83 -3.20 27.12
CA ARG A 232 -13.79 -1.74 27.30
C ARG A 232 -15.07 -1.21 27.93
N GLY A 233 -14.97 -0.02 28.52
CA GLY A 233 -16.09 0.63 29.21
C GLY A 233 -17.04 1.37 28.26
N TRP A 234 -18.16 1.88 28.79
CA TRP A 234 -19.22 2.55 28.03
C TRP A 234 -18.70 3.73 27.22
N LYS A 235 -17.88 4.59 27.85
CA LYS A 235 -17.33 5.78 27.19
C LYS A 235 -16.46 5.41 25.98
N GLU A 236 -15.63 4.39 26.10
CA GLU A 236 -14.77 3.94 25.00
C GLU A 236 -15.59 3.34 23.87
N TYR A 237 -16.61 2.53 24.16
CA TYR A 237 -17.52 2.01 23.12
C TYR A 237 -18.37 3.10 22.47
N ARG A 238 -18.72 4.16 23.20
CA ARG A 238 -19.39 5.33 22.65
C ARG A 238 -18.50 6.08 21.68
N ASP A 239 -17.29 6.45 22.13
CA ASP A 239 -16.39 7.36 21.43
C ASP A 239 -15.59 6.63 20.31
N GLY A 240 -15.38 5.31 20.44
CA GLY A 240 -14.55 4.49 19.56
C GLY A 240 -13.14 4.26 20.12
N PHE A 241 -12.47 3.20 19.65
CA PHE A 241 -11.13 2.83 20.08
C PHE A 241 -10.41 1.94 19.05
N GLY A 242 -9.11 1.72 19.28
CA GLY A 242 -8.23 0.99 18.37
C GLY A 242 -7.60 1.91 17.32
N ASP A 243 -6.96 1.30 16.33
CA ASP A 243 -6.24 2.03 15.29
C ASP A 243 -6.35 1.31 13.94
N TYR A 244 -6.53 2.08 12.87
CA TYR A 244 -6.59 1.54 11.52
C TYR A 244 -5.25 0.95 11.07
N ASP A 245 -4.13 1.51 11.52
CA ASP A 245 -2.77 1.11 11.11
C ASP A 245 -2.36 -0.23 11.73
N ILE A 246 -2.86 -0.56 12.91
CA ILE A 246 -2.68 -1.89 13.55
C ILE A 246 -3.77 -2.89 13.10
N GLY A 247 -4.81 -2.40 12.43
CA GLY A 247 -5.86 -3.18 11.78
C GLY A 247 -7.00 -3.67 12.66
N GLU A 248 -7.04 -3.31 13.96
CA GLU A 248 -8.15 -3.61 14.86
C GLU A 248 -8.71 -2.33 15.48
N PHE A 249 -10.02 -2.17 15.39
CA PHE A 249 -10.71 -0.99 15.91
C PHE A 249 -12.21 -1.23 16.08
N TYR A 250 -12.84 -0.32 16.81
CA TYR A 250 -14.27 -0.13 16.90
C TYR A 250 -14.59 1.35 16.67
N LEU A 251 -15.46 1.65 15.70
CA LEU A 251 -15.72 3.02 15.23
C LEU A 251 -16.37 3.92 16.28
N GLY A 252 -17.06 3.33 17.25
CA GLY A 252 -17.81 4.04 18.29
C GLY A 252 -19.30 4.07 17.99
N ASN A 253 -20.11 3.73 18.99
CA ASN A 253 -21.57 3.66 18.88
C ASN A 253 -22.17 5.01 18.48
N GLU A 254 -21.61 6.13 18.93
CA GLU A 254 -22.14 7.44 18.56
C GLU A 254 -21.96 7.74 17.06
N ASN A 255 -20.86 7.28 16.46
CA ASN A 255 -20.61 7.41 15.03
C ASN A 255 -21.53 6.47 14.23
N ILE A 256 -21.71 5.22 14.70
CA ILE A 256 -22.60 4.25 14.06
C ILE A 256 -24.07 4.72 14.11
N PHE A 257 -24.51 5.30 15.25
CA PHE A 257 -25.84 5.89 15.39
C PHE A 257 -26.04 7.06 14.42
N LYS A 258 -25.09 8.00 14.34
CA LYS A 258 -25.18 9.15 13.41
C LYS A 258 -25.30 8.71 11.95
N LEU A 259 -24.56 7.67 11.56
CA LEU A 259 -24.67 7.08 10.23
C LEU A 259 -26.06 6.48 10.03
N THR A 260 -26.45 5.53 10.88
CA THR A 260 -27.67 4.72 10.70
C THR A 260 -28.99 5.43 10.99
N SER A 261 -28.97 6.57 11.69
CA SER A 261 -30.15 7.43 11.90
C SER A 261 -30.43 8.36 10.71
N SER A 262 -29.42 8.65 9.88
CA SER A 262 -29.55 9.57 8.75
C SER A 262 -30.13 8.90 7.51
N LYS A 263 -29.81 7.61 7.30
CA LYS A 263 -30.15 6.83 6.11
C LYS A 263 -30.28 5.35 6.47
N LYS A 264 -30.82 4.55 5.55
CA LYS A 264 -30.93 3.09 5.75
C LYS A 264 -29.62 2.40 5.36
N TYR A 265 -29.22 1.39 6.13
CA TYR A 265 -28.00 0.64 5.90
C TYR A 265 -28.25 -0.87 5.89
N ASP A 266 -27.57 -1.54 4.96
CA ASP A 266 -27.28 -2.97 5.04
C ASP A 266 -26.14 -3.19 6.04
N LEU A 267 -26.16 -4.34 6.73
CA LEU A 267 -25.03 -4.84 7.51
C LEU A 267 -24.48 -6.11 6.86
N ARG A 268 -23.16 -6.16 6.69
CA ARG A 268 -22.42 -7.38 6.38
C ARG A 268 -21.42 -7.67 7.48
N ILE A 269 -21.34 -8.94 7.87
CA ILE A 269 -20.37 -9.47 8.83
C ILE A 269 -19.59 -10.56 8.11
N ASP A 270 -18.28 -10.35 7.94
CA ASP A 270 -17.38 -11.37 7.41
C ASP A 270 -16.67 -12.08 8.56
N LEU A 271 -16.57 -13.41 8.48
CA LEU A 271 -16.03 -14.28 9.52
C LEU A 271 -15.06 -15.28 8.90
N GLU A 272 -14.00 -15.64 9.62
CA GLU A 272 -13.16 -16.79 9.26
C GLU A 272 -13.13 -17.81 10.40
N PHE A 273 -13.42 -19.07 10.08
CA PHE A 273 -13.39 -20.16 11.03
C PHE A 273 -12.85 -21.43 10.37
N ASN A 274 -11.88 -22.09 11.01
CA ASN A 274 -11.17 -23.24 10.45
C ASN A 274 -10.68 -22.98 9.00
N ASN A 275 -10.03 -21.83 8.79
CA ASN A 275 -9.51 -21.38 7.49
C ASN A 275 -10.57 -21.28 6.37
N THR A 276 -11.86 -21.22 6.74
CA THR A 276 -12.98 -21.08 5.81
C THR A 276 -13.67 -19.73 6.06
N LYS A 277 -13.94 -19.01 4.97
CA LYS A 277 -14.59 -17.69 5.01
C LYS A 277 -16.11 -17.82 4.93
N TYR A 278 -16.79 -17.09 5.80
CA TYR A 278 -18.24 -17.03 5.89
C TYR A 278 -18.70 -15.57 5.94
N PHE A 279 -19.98 -15.35 5.65
CA PHE A 279 -20.62 -14.06 5.86
C PHE A 279 -22.05 -14.19 6.35
N ALA A 280 -22.47 -13.19 7.12
CA ALA A 280 -23.86 -12.90 7.45
C ALA A 280 -24.21 -11.53 6.88
N PHE A 281 -25.38 -11.40 6.26
CA PHE A 281 -25.87 -10.18 5.64
C PHE A 281 -27.27 -9.87 6.19
N TYR A 282 -27.56 -8.60 6.43
CA TYR A 282 -28.85 -8.12 6.93
C TYR A 282 -29.25 -6.88 6.16
N THR A 283 -30.43 -6.92 5.51
CA THR A 283 -30.97 -5.79 4.72
C THR A 283 -31.42 -4.58 5.55
N ARG A 284 -31.43 -4.72 6.88
CA ARG A 284 -31.77 -3.65 7.82
C ARG A 284 -30.81 -3.73 8.99
N PHE A 285 -30.09 -2.64 9.23
CA PHE A 285 -29.29 -2.42 10.41
C PHE A 285 -29.36 -0.96 10.86
N GLU A 286 -29.70 -0.78 12.12
CA GLU A 286 -29.73 0.50 12.80
C GLU A 286 -29.42 0.28 14.28
N ILE A 287 -28.79 1.27 14.91
CA ILE A 287 -28.75 1.36 16.36
C ILE A 287 -29.41 2.67 16.78
N LEU A 288 -30.11 2.68 17.91
CA LEU A 288 -30.73 3.91 18.42
C LEU A 288 -29.69 4.79 19.16
N GLY A 289 -30.12 5.95 19.64
CA GLY A 289 -29.23 6.90 20.33
C GLY A 289 -28.77 6.43 21.71
N GLU A 290 -27.86 7.18 22.33
CA GLU A 290 -27.34 6.87 23.67
C GLU A 290 -28.44 6.80 24.75
N GLN A 291 -29.50 7.61 24.60
CA GLN A 291 -30.68 7.64 25.48
C GLN A 291 -31.47 6.32 25.45
N ASP A 292 -31.40 5.61 24.32
CA ASP A 292 -31.97 4.28 24.11
C ASP A 292 -30.91 3.18 24.23
N TYR A 293 -29.78 3.49 24.88
CA TYR A 293 -28.67 2.57 25.13
C TYR A 293 -28.17 1.85 23.87
N TYR A 294 -28.13 2.55 22.74
CA TYR A 294 -27.69 2.00 21.45
C TYR A 294 -28.41 0.70 21.04
N LYS A 295 -29.71 0.62 21.33
CA LYS A 295 -30.55 -0.55 21.01
C LYS A 295 -30.39 -0.99 19.55
N LEU A 296 -30.14 -2.27 19.33
CA LEU A 296 -30.02 -2.85 17.99
C LEU A 296 -31.39 -3.04 17.34
N GLN A 297 -31.51 -2.61 16.08
CA GLN A 297 -32.60 -2.95 15.18
C GLN A 297 -32.04 -3.61 13.93
N ILE A 298 -32.38 -4.89 13.71
CA ILE A 298 -31.78 -5.70 12.65
C ILE A 298 -32.81 -6.62 11.98
N GLY A 299 -32.64 -6.93 10.70
CA GLY A 299 -33.52 -7.89 10.02
C GLY A 299 -33.16 -8.21 8.56
N GLY A 300 -33.93 -9.12 7.97
CA GLY A 300 -33.76 -9.58 6.59
C GLY A 300 -32.42 -10.29 6.37
N TYR A 301 -32.17 -11.28 7.22
CA TYR A 301 -30.94 -12.07 7.18
C TYR A 301 -30.80 -12.87 5.87
N SER A 302 -29.57 -12.93 5.36
CA SER A 302 -29.10 -13.91 4.39
C SER A 302 -27.61 -14.22 4.60
N GLY A 303 -27.05 -15.20 3.90
CA GLY A 303 -25.65 -15.58 3.97
C GLY A 303 -25.42 -17.02 4.41
N ASN A 304 -24.16 -17.39 4.58
CA ASN A 304 -23.73 -18.78 4.86
C ASN A 304 -23.19 -19.00 6.28
N ALA A 305 -23.12 -17.96 7.12
CA ALA A 305 -22.67 -18.07 8.52
C ALA A 305 -23.77 -18.55 9.50
N GLY A 306 -25.02 -18.66 9.04
CA GLY A 306 -26.22 -18.78 9.90
C GLY A 306 -26.57 -17.50 10.66
N ASP A 307 -27.85 -17.32 10.98
CA ASP A 307 -28.34 -16.14 11.73
C ASP A 307 -28.08 -16.29 13.23
N ALA A 308 -27.23 -15.42 13.77
CA ALA A 308 -26.91 -15.34 15.20
C ALA A 308 -27.17 -13.95 15.80
N LEU A 309 -27.99 -13.10 15.13
CA LEU A 309 -28.38 -11.79 15.65
C LEU A 309 -29.89 -11.63 15.78
N THR A 310 -30.68 -12.02 14.78
CA THR A 310 -32.12 -11.64 14.73
C THR A 310 -32.90 -12.16 15.93
N ASN A 311 -32.66 -13.41 16.36
CA ASN A 311 -33.48 -14.04 17.41
C ASN A 311 -33.14 -13.58 18.83
N ILE A 312 -31.85 -13.38 19.14
CA ILE A 312 -31.40 -13.11 20.51
C ILE A 312 -31.03 -11.64 20.73
N HIS A 313 -30.43 -11.00 19.73
CA HIS A 313 -29.82 -9.68 19.86
C HIS A 313 -30.69 -8.53 19.35
N ASN A 314 -31.65 -8.80 18.45
CA ASN A 314 -32.57 -7.78 17.98
C ASN A 314 -33.39 -7.19 19.16
N ASP A 315 -33.61 -5.89 19.12
CA ASP A 315 -34.27 -5.11 20.17
C ASP A 315 -33.65 -5.30 21.57
N LYS A 316 -32.32 -5.50 21.63
CA LYS A 316 -31.56 -5.50 22.89
C LYS A 316 -30.70 -4.26 23.00
N PHE A 317 -30.54 -3.82 24.24
CA PHE A 317 -29.66 -2.71 24.59
C PHE A 317 -28.21 -3.15 24.53
N PHE A 318 -27.32 -2.20 24.24
CA PHE A 318 -25.89 -2.44 24.30
C PHE A 318 -25.44 -2.43 25.76
N SER A 319 -24.55 -3.35 26.14
CA SER A 319 -24.01 -3.43 27.50
C SER A 319 -22.48 -3.48 27.47
N THR A 320 -21.84 -2.81 28.43
CA THR A 320 -20.39 -2.85 28.71
C THR A 320 -20.14 -3.32 30.13
N TYR A 321 -18.88 -3.61 30.50
CA TYR A 321 -18.58 -4.13 31.84
C TYR A 321 -18.96 -3.17 32.99
N ASP A 322 -19.05 -1.87 32.69
CA ASP A 322 -19.39 -0.78 33.61
C ASP A 322 -20.81 -0.23 33.41
N LYS A 323 -21.57 -0.77 32.45
CA LYS A 323 -22.96 -0.38 32.20
C LYS A 323 -23.78 -1.58 31.75
N ASP A 324 -24.45 -2.18 32.73
CA ASP A 324 -25.27 -3.38 32.53
C ASP A 324 -26.69 -3.02 32.09
N ASN A 325 -27.00 -3.28 30.81
CA ASN A 325 -28.33 -3.11 30.23
C ASN A 325 -28.87 -4.44 29.67
N ASP A 326 -28.30 -5.58 30.07
CA ASP A 326 -28.79 -6.89 29.67
C ASP A 326 -30.03 -7.32 30.51
N LEU A 327 -30.65 -8.44 30.16
CA LEU A 327 -31.85 -8.96 30.84
C LEU A 327 -31.52 -10.06 31.86
N GLY A 328 -30.23 -10.34 32.10
CA GLY A 328 -29.78 -11.38 33.00
C GLY A 328 -30.05 -11.04 34.46
N THR A 329 -30.64 -11.98 35.20
CA THR A 329 -30.97 -11.78 36.63
C THR A 329 -29.88 -12.28 37.58
N SER A 330 -28.89 -13.02 37.09
CA SER A 330 -27.86 -13.72 37.89
C SER A 330 -26.44 -13.18 37.71
N GLY A 331 -26.30 -11.98 37.14
CA GLY A 331 -25.01 -11.31 36.90
C GLY A 331 -24.86 -10.82 35.47
N SER A 332 -23.91 -9.92 35.23
CA SER A 332 -23.74 -9.29 33.92
C SER A 332 -23.08 -10.22 32.89
N CYS A 333 -23.70 -10.34 31.72
CA CYS A 333 -23.18 -11.10 30.59
C CYS A 333 -21.83 -10.55 30.12
N THR A 334 -21.65 -9.24 30.16
CA THR A 334 -20.41 -8.56 29.76
C THR A 334 -19.22 -8.99 30.62
N VAL A 335 -19.42 -9.09 31.94
CA VAL A 335 -18.39 -9.50 32.91
C VAL A 335 -18.03 -10.97 32.73
N THR A 336 -19.02 -11.81 32.42
CA THR A 336 -18.84 -13.25 32.22
C THR A 336 -18.15 -13.58 30.90
N HIS A 337 -18.51 -12.87 29.82
CA HIS A 337 -18.09 -13.19 28.45
C HIS A 337 -17.04 -12.25 27.87
N LYS A 338 -16.58 -11.27 28.67
CA LYS A 338 -15.42 -10.42 28.40
C LYS A 338 -15.47 -9.72 27.04
N GLY A 339 -16.61 -9.10 26.74
CA GLY A 339 -16.83 -8.29 25.55
C GLY A 339 -18.13 -7.50 25.69
N ALA A 340 -18.20 -6.31 25.08
CA ALA A 340 -19.43 -5.54 25.04
C ALA A 340 -20.28 -5.92 23.83
N TRP A 341 -21.59 -6.03 24.02
CA TRP A 341 -22.50 -6.49 22.97
C TRP A 341 -23.95 -6.14 23.29
N TRP A 342 -24.84 -6.40 22.33
CA TRP A 342 -26.29 -6.35 22.53
C TRP A 342 -26.77 -7.63 23.23
N TYR A 343 -26.45 -7.78 24.52
CA TYR A 343 -26.77 -8.99 25.27
C TYR A 343 -28.26 -9.10 25.62
N ARG A 344 -28.74 -10.34 25.72
CA ARG A 344 -30.04 -10.68 26.31
C ARG A 344 -29.85 -11.38 27.65
N ASP A 345 -29.60 -12.68 27.63
CA ASP A 345 -29.26 -13.53 28.79
C ASP A 345 -28.75 -14.90 28.29
N CYS A 346 -27.54 -15.02 27.72
CA CYS A 346 -26.63 -13.93 27.37
C CYS A 346 -26.58 -13.68 25.86
N TYR A 347 -26.16 -14.64 25.02
CA TYR A 347 -25.93 -14.38 23.59
C TYR A 347 -26.00 -15.61 22.70
N ASP A 348 -26.21 -15.35 21.40
CA ASP A 348 -25.91 -16.27 20.29
C ASP A 348 -24.63 -15.86 19.52
N SER A 349 -24.15 -14.62 19.68
CA SER A 349 -22.87 -14.16 19.14
C SER A 349 -22.14 -13.23 20.11
N ASN A 350 -20.80 -13.21 20.04
CA ASN A 350 -19.95 -12.31 20.83
C ASN A 350 -18.69 -11.93 20.05
N LEU A 351 -18.82 -11.13 19.00
CA LEU A 351 -17.69 -10.77 18.12
C LEU A 351 -16.70 -9.80 18.78
N ASN A 352 -17.09 -9.19 19.89
CA ASN A 352 -16.25 -8.30 20.70
C ASN A 352 -15.61 -8.99 21.91
N GLY A 353 -15.69 -10.32 21.98
CA GLY A 353 -15.05 -11.10 23.04
C GLY A 353 -13.52 -10.99 23.05
N LYS A 354 -12.93 -11.54 24.10
CA LYS A 354 -11.48 -11.59 24.29
C LYS A 354 -10.78 -12.40 23.18
N TRP A 355 -9.82 -11.80 22.51
CA TRP A 355 -9.01 -12.47 21.48
C TRP A 355 -8.12 -13.57 22.07
N GLY A 356 -7.81 -14.59 21.27
CA GLY A 356 -6.98 -15.72 21.71
C GLY A 356 -7.63 -16.60 22.79
N SER A 357 -8.95 -16.49 22.96
CA SER A 357 -9.76 -17.30 23.87
C SER A 357 -10.90 -18.00 23.12
N ASP A 358 -11.81 -18.65 23.83
CA ASP A 358 -13.03 -19.26 23.30
C ASP A 358 -14.23 -18.30 23.23
N ARG A 359 -13.99 -16.98 23.22
CA ARG A 359 -15.03 -15.94 23.42
C ARG A 359 -15.42 -15.12 22.20
N ILE A 360 -14.78 -15.28 21.04
CA ILE A 360 -15.18 -14.58 19.81
C ILE A 360 -16.07 -15.51 18.98
N ASN A 361 -17.31 -15.68 19.42
CA ASN A 361 -18.18 -16.75 18.94
C ASN A 361 -19.27 -16.26 17.98
N TRP A 362 -19.69 -17.16 17.09
CA TRP A 362 -20.91 -17.07 16.29
C TRP A 362 -21.63 -18.41 16.37
N SER A 363 -22.72 -18.53 17.14
CA SER A 363 -23.24 -19.85 17.59
C SER A 363 -23.57 -20.80 16.45
N LYS A 364 -24.07 -20.29 15.32
CA LYS A 364 -24.41 -21.09 14.14
C LYS A 364 -23.20 -21.65 13.39
N LEU A 365 -22.01 -21.10 13.64
CA LEU A 365 -20.76 -21.48 12.98
C LEU A 365 -19.78 -22.15 13.94
N THR A 366 -19.45 -21.47 15.04
CA THR A 366 -18.42 -21.90 15.98
C THR A 366 -18.96 -22.66 17.19
N GLY A 367 -20.29 -22.62 17.41
CA GLY A 367 -20.86 -22.84 18.73
C GLY A 367 -20.37 -21.77 19.73
N ILE A 368 -20.50 -22.04 21.03
CA ILE A 368 -20.10 -21.10 22.10
C ILE A 368 -18.74 -21.42 22.74
N THR A 369 -18.02 -22.43 22.23
CA THR A 369 -16.77 -22.95 22.81
C THR A 369 -15.56 -22.76 21.91
N LYS A 370 -15.74 -22.15 20.74
CA LYS A 370 -14.67 -21.90 19.76
C LYS A 370 -14.79 -20.49 19.22
N SER A 371 -13.66 -19.91 18.87
CA SER A 371 -13.62 -18.56 18.31
C SER A 371 -13.37 -18.57 16.81
N VAL A 372 -13.89 -17.55 16.13
CA VAL A 372 -13.41 -17.17 14.79
C VAL A 372 -11.98 -16.62 14.87
N THR A 373 -11.24 -16.74 13.78
CA THR A 373 -9.87 -16.20 13.63
C THR A 373 -9.85 -14.85 12.93
N PHE A 374 -10.99 -14.40 12.42
CA PHE A 374 -11.21 -13.10 11.81
C PHE A 374 -12.68 -12.72 11.97
N THR A 375 -12.96 -11.45 12.26
CA THR A 375 -14.30 -10.88 12.13
C THR A 375 -14.24 -9.42 11.72
N GLU A 376 -15.13 -9.03 10.82
CA GLU A 376 -15.31 -7.65 10.38
C GLU A 376 -16.80 -7.35 10.24
N MET A 377 -17.27 -6.27 10.87
CA MET A 377 -18.63 -5.78 10.70
C MET A 377 -18.61 -4.46 9.93
N LYS A 378 -19.45 -4.37 8.90
CA LYS A 378 -19.46 -3.23 7.99
C LYS A 378 -20.85 -2.93 7.47
N ILE A 379 -21.11 -1.64 7.26
CA ILE A 379 -22.40 -1.12 6.81
C ILE A 379 -22.28 -0.44 5.47
N ARG A 380 -23.33 -0.52 4.66
CA ARG A 380 -23.42 0.18 3.37
C ARG A 380 -24.78 0.80 3.23
N GLU A 381 -24.80 2.08 2.85
CA GLU A 381 -26.03 2.84 2.64
C GLU A 381 -26.87 2.18 1.53
N ILE A 382 -28.19 2.12 1.72
CA ILE A 382 -29.15 1.67 0.72
C ILE A 382 -29.64 2.89 -0.06
N GLU A 383 -29.43 2.90 -1.37
CA GLU A 383 -30.04 3.90 -2.25
C GLU A 383 -31.55 3.62 -2.31
N LEU A 384 -32.35 4.61 -1.90
CA LEU A 384 -33.80 4.56 -2.10
C LEU A 384 -34.06 4.85 -3.58
N ASN A 385 -34.32 3.80 -4.35
CA ASN A 385 -34.83 3.90 -5.73
C ASN A 385 -36.13 4.69 -5.82
#